data_AF-A0A9X5H6S2-F1
#
_entry.id   AF-A0A9X5H6S2-F1
#
_cell.length_a   1.000
_cell.length_b   1.000
_cell.length_c   1.000
_cell.angle_alpha   90.00
_cell.angle_beta   90.00
_cell.angle_gamma   90.00
#
_symmetry.space_group_name_H-M   'P 1'
#
loop_
_entity.id
_entity.type
_entity.pdbx_description
1 polymer ?
#
loop_
_entity_poly.entity_id
_entity_poly.type
_entity_poly.pdbx_seq_one_letter_code
_entity_poly.pdbx_strand_id
1 'polypeptide(L)' 'MMYRLNLSHFSISECEKIRKDLQPYAWEIYDVSYRPPVIDIHWNSEKSIKELFPDLLPYLTIIQ' A
#
# COMPACT_ATOMS: atom_id res chain seq x y z
N MET A 1 -4.58 3.55 11.07
CA MET A 1 -3.48 4.41 10.55
C MET A 1 -3.61 4.43 9.04
N MET A 2 -3.55 5.60 8.40
CA MET A 2 -3.70 5.71 6.96
C MET A 2 -2.35 5.91 6.27
N TYR A 3 -2.08 5.09 5.26
CA TYR A 3 -0.87 5.15 4.46
C TYR A 3 -1.22 5.38 2.99
N ARG A 4 -0.38 6.13 2.29
CA ARG A 4 -0.39 6.27 0.84
C ARG A 4 0.80 5.52 0.25
N LEU A 5 0.56 4.71 -0.75
CA LEU A 5 1.58 3.94 -1.45
C LEU A 5 1.63 4.36 -2.92
N ASN A 6 2.79 4.83 -3.37
CA ASN A 6 3.04 5.15 -4.76
C ASN A 6 3.55 3.90 -5.50
N LEU A 7 2.73 3.36 -6.40
CA LEU A 7 3.05 2.13 -7.14
C LEU A 7 3.67 2.40 -8.53
N SER A 8 4.06 3.63 -8.85
CA SER A 8 4.59 4.01 -10.19
C SER A 8 5.81 3.21 -10.64
N HIS A 9 6.57 2.67 -9.69
CA HIS A 9 7.81 1.94 -9.95
C HIS A 9 7.59 0.43 -10.19
N PHE A 10 6.35 -0.04 -10.03
CA PHE A 10 5.98 -1.45 -10.13
C PHE A 10 5.24 -1.71 -11.43
N SER A 11 5.43 -2.89 -12.01
CA SER A 11 4.60 -3.38 -13.10
C SER A 11 3.15 -3.60 -12.64
N ILE A 12 2.21 -3.71 -13.60
CA ILE A 12 0.80 -3.95 -13.30
C ILE A 12 0.62 -5.23 -12.46
N SER A 13 1.34 -6.31 -12.80
CA SER A 13 1.28 -7.58 -12.07
C SER A 13 1.81 -7.45 -10.64
N GLU A 14 2.88 -6.68 -10.43
CA GLU A 14 3.41 -6.39 -9.10
C GLU A 14 2.42 -5.54 -8.28
N CYS A 15 1.79 -4.54 -8.90
CA CYS A 15 0.75 -3.74 -8.23
C CYS A 15 -0.41 -4.63 -7.74
N GLU A 16 -0.88 -5.57 -8.57
CA GLU A 16 -1.93 -6.51 -8.19
C GLU A 16 -1.50 -7.44 -7.05
N LYS A 17 -0.26 -7.93 -7.10
CA LYS A 17 0.30 -8.76 -6.04
C LYS A 17 0.40 -7.98 -4.72
N ILE A 18 0.94 -6.76 -4.75
CA ILE A 18 1.04 -5.88 -3.58
C ILE A 18 -0.35 -5.64 -2.97
N ARG A 19 -1.37 -5.37 -3.78
CA ARG A 19 -2.75 -5.21 -3.28
C ARG A 19 -3.24 -6.47 -2.57
N LYS A 20 -3.06 -7.65 -3.17
CA LYS A 20 -3.45 -8.93 -2.57
C LYS A 20 -2.71 -9.22 -1.27
N ASP A 21 -1.42 -8.91 -1.21
CA ASP A 21 -0.59 -9.17 -0.04
C ASP A 21 -0.94 -8.21 1.12
N LEU A 22 -1.35 -6.96 0.83
CA LEU A 22 -1.78 -5.97 1.83
C LEU A 22 -3.20 -6.21 2.36
N GLN A 23 -4.08 -6.80 1.55
CA GLN A 23 -5.50 -6.95 1.85
C GLN A 23 -5.84 -7.64 3.19
N PRO A 24 -5.09 -8.66 3.66
CA PRO A 24 -5.34 -9.27 4.98
C PRO A 24 -5.05 -8.34 6.18
N TYR A 25 -4.29 -7.27 5.97
CA TYR A 25 -3.78 -6.39 7.04
C TYR A 25 -4.44 -5.00 7.04
N ALA A 26 -5.21 -4.68 6.01
CA ALA A 26 -5.93 -3.43 5.86
C ALA A 26 -7.43 -3.65 6.09
N TRP A 27 -8.10 -2.68 6.71
CA TRP A 27 -9.56 -2.62 6.63
C TRP A 27 -10.01 -2.35 5.21
N GLU A 28 -9.34 -1.38 4.56
CA GLU A 28 -9.72 -0.88 3.24
C GLU A 28 -8.48 -0.47 2.44
N ILE A 29 -8.57 -0.64 1.11
CA ILE A 29 -7.56 -0.17 0.15
C ILE A 29 -8.31 0.54 -0.97
N TYR A 30 -7.90 1.78 -1.25
CA TYR A 30 -8.54 2.67 -2.22
C TYR A 30 -7.57 3.03 -3.33
N ASP A 31 -7.99 2.93 -4.60
CA ASP A 31 -7.23 3.51 -5.70
C ASP A 31 -7.48 5.03 -5.77
N VAL A 32 -6.44 5.81 -5.51
CA VAL A 32 -6.46 7.29 -5.55
C VAL A 32 -6.23 7.80 -6.97
N SER A 33 -5.33 7.14 -7.71
CA SER A 33 -5.06 7.44 -9.10
C SER A 33 -4.66 6.16 -9.82
N TYR A 34 -5.09 6.05 -11.08
CA TYR A 34 -4.70 4.93 -11.95
C TYR A 34 -3.38 5.19 -12.69
N ARG A 35 -3.01 6.47 -12.92
CA ARG A 35 -1.77 6.88 -13.60
C ARG A 35 -1.25 8.21 -13.01
N PRO A 36 -0.19 8.20 -12.20
CA PRO A 36 0.48 7.02 -11.65
C PRO A 36 -0.44 6.18 -10.74
N PRO A 37 -0.25 4.86 -10.66
CA PRO A 37 -1.00 4.03 -9.73
C PRO A 37 -0.65 4.42 -8.29
N VAL A 38 -1.61 4.98 -7.57
CA VAL A 38 -1.46 5.40 -6.17
C VAL A 38 -2.64 4.83 -5.39
N ILE A 39 -2.35 4.20 -4.27
CA ILE A 39 -3.37 3.64 -3.38
C ILE A 39 -3.26 4.23 -1.98
N ASP A 40 -4.41 4.41 -1.33
CA ASP A 40 -4.49 4.67 0.10
C ASP A 40 -4.90 3.40 0.83
N ILE A 41 -4.26 3.14 1.96
CA ILE A 41 -4.39 1.90 2.74
C ILE A 41 -4.83 2.31 4.15
N HIS A 42 -6.03 1.89 4.54
CA HIS A 42 -6.49 2.00 5.92
C HIS A 42 -6.00 0.77 6.70
N TRP A 43 -4.89 0.94 7.42
CA TRP A 43 -4.20 -0.15 8.09
C TRP A 43 -4.85 -0.57 9.40
N ASN A 44 -5.00 -1.88 9.60
CA ASN A 44 -5.63 -2.51 10.77
C ASN A 44 -4.80 -3.62 11.44
N SER A 45 -3.58 -3.90 10.99
CA SER A 45 -2.74 -4.88 11.68
C SER A 45 -2.08 -4.27 12.92
N GLU A 46 -1.94 -5.08 13.98
CA GLU A 46 -1.12 -4.75 15.16
C GLU A 46 0.35 -4.52 14.79
N LYS A 47 0.86 -5.28 13.81
CA LYS A 47 2.21 -5.07 13.27
C LYS A 47 2.20 -3.89 12.32
N SER A 48 3.26 -3.09 12.36
CA SER A 48 3.38 -1.96 11.44
C SER A 48 3.57 -2.45 10.00
N ILE A 49 3.06 -1.67 9.03
CA ILE A 49 3.32 -1.94 7.60
C ILE A 49 4.82 -1.97 7.29
N LYS A 50 5.63 -1.25 8.08
CA LYS A 50 7.09 -1.20 7.98
C LYS A 50 7.75 -2.53 8.33
N GLU A 51 7.19 -3.27 9.28
CA GLU A 51 7.69 -4.59 9.68
C GLU A 51 7.26 -5.69 8.71
N LEU A 52 6.02 -5.63 8.22
CA LEU A 52 5.48 -6.66 7.32
C LEU A 52 5.93 -6.47 5.87
N PHE A 53 6.13 -5.22 5.45
CA PHE A 53 6.44 -4.84 4.07
C PHE A 53 7.60 -3.83 4.01
N PRO A 54 8.81 -4.21 4.47
CA PRO A 54 9.96 -3.30 4.49
C PRO A 54 10.33 -2.81 3.08
N ASP A 55 10.09 -3.61 2.04
CA ASP A 55 10.39 -3.27 0.65
C ASP A 55 9.49 -2.14 0.11
N LEU A 56 8.33 -1.91 0.73
CA LEU A 56 7.40 -0.84 0.34
C LEU A 56 7.75 0.50 1.00
N LEU A 57 8.63 0.52 2.00
CA LEU A 57 8.98 1.72 2.77
C LEU A 57 9.39 2.93 1.93
N PRO A 58 10.22 2.80 0.87
CA PRO A 58 10.64 3.95 0.07
C PRO A 58 9.48 4.64 -0.67
N TYR A 59 8.35 3.94 -0.81
CA TYR A 59 7.20 4.39 -1.60
C TYR A 59 6.01 4.79 -0.72
N LEU A 60 6.18 4.72 0.59
CA LEU A 60 5.10 4.79 1.58
C LEU A 60 5.11 6.13 2.31
N THR A 61 3.96 6.81 2.32
CA THR A 61 3.76 8.07 3.02
C THR A 61 2.66 7.90 4.06
N ILE A 62 2.86 8.41 5.28
CA ILE A 62 1.80 8.45 6.31
C ILE A 62 0.90 9.64 6.00
N ILE A 63 -0.41 9.44 5.91
CA ILE A 63 -1.34 10.50 5.46
C ILE A 63 -2.41 10.92 6.48
N GLN A 64 -2.64 10.18 7.58
CA GLN A 64 -3.21 10.62 8.88
C GLN A 64 -3.60 9.43 9.77
#